data_AF-A0A8B7DY86-F1
#
_entry.id   AF-A0A8B7DY86-F1
#
_cell.length_a   1.000
_cell.length_b   1.000
_cell.length_c   1.000
_cell.angle_alpha   90.00
_cell.angle_beta   90.00
_cell.angle_gamma   90.00
#
_symmetry.space_group_name_H-M   'P 1'
#
loop_
_entity.id
_entity.type
_entity.pdbx_description
1 polymer ?
#
loop_
_entity_poly.entity_id
_entity_poly.type
_entity_poly.pdbx_seq_one_letter_code
_entity_poly.pdbx_strand_id
1 'polypeptide(L)'
;MEGLNIPGFANISSKVSGSFQQLIKDLGESKTITQTDQIIFQEISYLKKKITEPKLISKQQKENLIRLLYCHMLGHNVSFACMEVVKFTQQKNLIEKQVAYLVLGILLEEKNDVECMMSIGSIQR
;
A
#
# COMPACT_ATOMS: atom_id res chain seq x y z
N MET A 1 -6.15 34.01 -17.22
CA MET A 1 -5.41 32.96 -16.50
C MET A 1 -6.42 31.88 -16.15
N GLU A 2 -6.66 30.97 -17.09
CA GLU A 2 -7.61 29.87 -16.89
C GLU A 2 -6.98 28.86 -15.93
N GLY A 3 -7.62 28.66 -14.78
CA GLY A 3 -7.20 27.65 -13.82
C GLY A 3 -7.29 26.28 -14.47
N LEU A 4 -6.16 25.55 -14.47
CA LEU A 4 -6.08 24.19 -14.98
C LEU A 4 -6.99 23.29 -14.12
N ASN A 5 -8.22 23.05 -14.58
CA ASN A 5 -9.12 22.08 -13.96
C ASN A 5 -8.57 20.69 -14.24
N ILE A 6 -7.73 20.18 -13.34
CA ILE A 6 -7.14 18.83 -13.42
C ILE A 6 -8.24 17.81 -13.07
N PRO A 7 -8.82 17.09 -14.03
CA PRO A 7 -9.87 16.12 -13.75
C PRO A 7 -9.20 14.86 -13.20
N GLY A 8 -8.95 14.82 -11.89
CA GLY A 8 -8.29 13.67 -11.28
C GLY A 8 -8.33 13.61 -9.75
N PHE A 9 -8.44 14.77 -9.07
CA PHE A 9 -8.41 14.81 -7.61
C PHE A 9 -9.79 14.64 -6.95
N ALA A 10 -10.89 14.79 -7.70
CA ALA A 10 -12.24 14.91 -7.16
C ALA A 10 -12.87 13.62 -6.60
N ASN A 11 -12.22 12.45 -6.69
CA ASN A 11 -12.82 11.17 -6.26
C ASN A 11 -12.00 10.37 -5.24
N ILE A 12 -11.17 11.05 -4.44
CA ILE A 12 -10.42 10.40 -3.35
C ILE A 12 -11.29 10.21 -2.09
N SER A 13 -12.60 10.48 -2.15
CA SER A 13 -13.52 10.10 -1.06
C SER A 13 -13.91 8.62 -1.16
N SER A 14 -12.92 7.73 -1.22
CA SER A 14 -13.17 6.32 -0.98
C SER A 14 -13.25 6.14 0.53
N LYS A 15 -14.47 6.09 1.07
CA LYS A 15 -14.74 5.76 2.48
C LYS A 15 -13.94 4.51 2.85
N VAL A 16 -12.99 4.70 3.76
CA VAL A 16 -12.10 3.66 4.26
C VAL A 16 -12.96 2.57 4.92
N SER A 17 -12.63 1.29 4.72
CA SER A 17 -13.48 0.23 5.28
C SER A 17 -13.52 0.30 6.81
N GLY A 18 -14.66 -0.10 7.38
CA GLY A 18 -14.82 -0.16 8.83
C GLY A 18 -13.79 -1.05 9.52
N SER A 19 -13.26 -2.08 8.84
CA SER A 19 -12.23 -2.94 9.41
C SER A 19 -10.86 -2.27 9.50
N PHE A 20 -10.53 -1.34 8.60
CA PHE A 20 -9.30 -0.55 8.74
C PHE A 20 -9.43 0.52 9.83
N GLN A 21 -10.62 1.12 9.97
CA GLN A 21 -10.88 2.06 11.06
C GLN A 21 -10.81 1.36 12.43
N GLN A 22 -11.30 0.12 12.53
CA GLN A 22 -11.13 -0.72 13.71
C GLN A 22 -9.65 -1.00 13.98
N LEU A 23 -8.87 -1.39 12.97
CA LEU A 23 -7.42 -1.58 13.12
C LEU A 23 -6.72 -0.34 13.71
N ILE A 24 -6.99 0.85 13.15
CA ILE A 24 -6.39 2.10 13.66
C ILE A 24 -6.82 2.35 15.11
N LYS A 25 -8.08 2.08 15.43
CA LYS A 25 -8.59 2.23 16.80
C LYS A 25 -7.91 1.27 17.77
N ASP A 26 -7.78 0.00 17.40
CA ASP A 26 -7.14 -1.04 18.22
C ASP A 26 -5.65 -0.72 18.45
N LEU A 27 -4.97 -0.19 17.43
CA LEU A 27 -3.59 0.28 17.55
C LEU A 27 -3.48 1.53 18.42
N GLY A 28 -4.45 2.46 18.33
CA GLY A 28 -4.51 3.66 19.18
C GLY A 28 -4.88 3.36 20.64
N GLU A 29 -5.64 2.30 20.91
CA GLU A 29 -5.98 1.84 22.26
C GLU A 29 -4.91 0.93 22.88
N SER A 30 -3.96 0.45 22.07
CA SER A 30 -2.85 -0.37 22.55
C SER A 30 -1.95 0.44 23.50
N LYS A 31 -1.71 -0.11 24.71
CA LYS A 31 -0.97 0.58 25.77
C LYS A 31 0.51 0.22 25.81
N THR A 32 0.90 -0.84 25.11
CA THR A 32 2.25 -1.41 25.16
C THR A 32 2.74 -1.70 23.75
N ILE A 33 4.02 -1.40 23.48
CA ILE A 33 4.68 -1.67 22.19
C ILE A 33 4.49 -3.14 21.78
N THR A 34 4.61 -4.08 22.72
CA THR A 34 4.39 -5.51 22.47
C THR A 34 2.98 -5.85 21.99
N GLN A 35 1.95 -5.14 22.47
CA GLN A 35 0.57 -5.33 22.00
C GLN A 35 0.40 -4.79 20.58
N THR A 36 0.98 -3.61 20.31
CA THR A 36 1.02 -3.02 18.96
C THR A 36 1.69 -3.99 17.98
N ASP A 37 2.84 -4.55 18.34
CA ASP A 37 3.59 -5.52 17.53
C ASP A 37 2.75 -6.77 17.21
N GLN A 38 2.01 -7.29 18.20
CA GLN A 38 1.15 -8.45 18.01
C GLN A 38 0.00 -8.17 17.02
N ILE A 39 -0.65 -7.02 17.15
CA ILE A 39 -1.72 -6.60 16.24
C ILE A 39 -1.17 -6.46 14.81
N ILE A 40 -0.02 -5.79 14.65
CA ILE A 40 0.60 -5.62 13.32
C ILE A 40 1.06 -6.97 12.74
N PHE A 41 1.59 -7.88 13.55
CA PHE A 41 1.96 -9.21 13.06
C PHE A 41 0.76 -10.00 12.53
N GLN A 42 -0.40 -9.89 13.18
CA GLN A 42 -1.66 -10.46 12.69
C GLN A 42 -2.10 -9.80 11.39
N GLU A 43 -2.03 -8.48 11.30
CA GLU A 43 -2.39 -7.73 10.09
C GLU A 43 -1.48 -8.07 8.91
N ILE A 44 -0.16 -8.17 9.12
CA ILE A 44 0.81 -8.60 8.10
C ILE A 44 0.48 -10.02 7.61
N SER A 45 0.11 -10.93 8.51
CA SER A 45 -0.28 -12.30 8.16
C SER A 45 -1.57 -12.33 7.34
N TYR A 46 -2.53 -11.45 7.66
CA TYR A 46 -3.75 -11.25 6.89
C TYR A 46 -3.45 -10.69 5.50
N LEU A 47 -2.63 -9.63 5.42
CA LEU A 47 -2.22 -8.99 4.16
C LEU A 47 -1.48 -9.94 3.23
N LYS A 48 -0.60 -10.81 3.76
CA LYS A 48 0.08 -11.85 2.97
C LYS A 48 -0.90 -12.73 2.20
N LYS A 49 -1.97 -13.19 2.86
CA LYS A 49 -3.01 -14.01 2.23
C LYS A 49 -3.83 -13.20 1.23
N LYS A 50 -4.24 -12.00 1.65
CA LYS A 50 -5.17 -11.14 0.89
C LYS A 50 -4.55 -10.58 -0.39
N ILE A 51 -3.27 -10.20 -0.36
CA ILE A 51 -2.58 -9.62 -1.51
C ILE A 51 -2.25 -10.71 -2.54
N THR A 52 -1.96 -11.93 -2.10
CA THR A 52 -1.69 -13.07 -2.99
C THR A 52 -2.95 -13.51 -3.76
N GLU A 53 -4.15 -13.19 -3.27
CA GLU A 53 -5.40 -13.54 -3.94
C GLU A 53 -5.63 -12.67 -5.21
N PRO A 54 -5.63 -13.27 -6.41
CA PRO A 54 -5.71 -12.51 -7.68
C PRO A 54 -7.12 -11.98 -8.00
N LYS A 55 -8.12 -12.23 -7.14
CA LYS A 55 -9.54 -11.88 -7.36
C LYS A 55 -10.05 -10.75 -6.48
N LEU A 56 -9.18 -9.85 -6.01
CA LEU A 56 -9.67 -8.71 -5.23
C LEU A 56 -10.31 -7.63 -6.10
N ILE A 57 -11.36 -7.03 -5.56
CA ILE A 57 -11.99 -5.82 -6.11
C ILE A 57 -10.98 -4.67 -5.95
N SER A 58 -10.84 -3.82 -6.99
CA SER A 58 -9.97 -2.64 -7.04
C SER A 58 -9.93 -1.81 -5.75
N LYS A 59 -11.09 -1.61 -5.11
CA LYS A 59 -11.21 -0.91 -3.82
C LYS A 59 -10.46 -1.60 -2.68
N GLN A 60 -10.54 -2.93 -2.58
CA GLN A 60 -9.85 -3.70 -1.54
C GLN A 60 -8.34 -3.76 -1.81
N GLN A 61 -7.92 -3.77 -3.08
CA GLN A 61 -6.50 -3.72 -3.44
C GLN A 61 -5.85 -2.41 -2.98
N LYS A 62 -6.50 -1.28 -3.26
CA LYS A 62 -6.07 0.03 -2.75
C LYS A 62 -5.94 0.04 -1.23
N GLU A 63 -6.95 -0.47 -0.53
CA GLU A 63 -6.94 -0.47 0.94
C GLU A 63 -5.83 -1.36 1.52
N ASN A 64 -5.57 -2.52 0.91
CA ASN A 64 -4.47 -3.39 1.33
C ASN A 64 -3.10 -2.74 1.13
N LEU A 65 -2.91 -1.98 0.04
CA LEU A 65 -1.67 -1.22 -0.18
C LEU A 65 -1.49 -0.11 0.87
N ILE A 66 -2.57 0.58 1.25
CA ILE A 66 -2.53 1.60 2.31
C ILE A 66 -2.25 0.96 3.67
N ARG A 67 -2.85 -0.20 3.97
CA ARG A 67 -2.57 -0.98 5.20
C ARG A 67 -1.11 -1.42 5.27
N LEU A 68 -0.56 -1.88 4.15
CA LEU A 68 0.84 -2.28 4.04
C LEU A 68 1.77 -1.09 4.27
N LEU A 69 1.49 0.05 3.66
CA LEU A 69 2.20 1.30 3.90
C LEU A 69 2.18 1.66 5.39
N TYR A 70 1.00 1.56 6.02
CA TYR A 70 0.86 1.87 7.43
C TYR A 70 1.68 0.95 8.34
N CYS A 71 1.73 -0.36 8.04
CA CYS A 71 2.59 -1.29 8.77
C CYS A 71 4.08 -0.93 8.62
N HIS A 72 4.51 -0.51 7.42
CA HIS A 72 5.87 -0.05 7.19
C HIS A 72 6.21 1.21 7.99
N MET A 73 5.30 2.20 8.00
CA MET A 73 5.49 3.46 8.74
C MET A 73 5.60 3.27 10.26
N LEU A 74 5.06 2.16 10.79
CA LEU A 74 5.22 1.76 12.19
C LEU A 74 6.57 1.07 12.47
N GLY A 75 7.42 0.89 11.46
CA GLY A 75 8.76 0.30 11.58
C GLY A 75 8.82 -1.20 11.33
N HIS A 76 7.76 -1.82 10.80
CA HIS A 76 7.75 -3.25 10.51
C HIS A 76 8.21 -3.55 9.09
N ASN A 77 9.00 -4.63 8.94
CA ASN A 77 9.46 -5.07 7.64
C ASN A 77 8.31 -5.65 6.81
N VAL A 78 8.08 -5.06 5.63
CA VAL A 78 7.03 -5.46 4.67
C VAL A 78 7.61 -5.92 3.33
N SER A 79 8.88 -6.31 3.28
CA SER A 79 9.59 -6.64 2.04
C SER A 79 8.92 -7.75 1.22
N PHE A 80 8.13 -8.63 1.86
CA PHE A 80 7.36 -9.69 1.19
C PHE A 80 6.37 -9.15 0.14
N ALA A 81 5.90 -7.92 0.29
CA ALA A 81 4.90 -7.34 -0.59
C ALA A 81 5.49 -6.65 -1.82
N CYS A 82 6.82 -6.56 -1.94
CA CYS A 82 7.49 -5.88 -3.06
C CYS A 82 7.02 -6.39 -4.43
N MET A 83 6.99 -7.71 -4.63
CA MET A 83 6.55 -8.31 -5.90
C MET A 83 5.09 -7.95 -6.24
N GLU A 84 4.23 -7.91 -5.23
CA GLU A 84 2.81 -7.61 -5.40
C GLU A 84 2.60 -6.13 -5.70
N VAL A 85 3.30 -5.24 -5.00
CA VAL A 85 3.33 -3.80 -5.29
C VAL A 85 3.77 -3.55 -6.74
N VAL A 86 4.81 -4.25 -7.23
CA VAL A 86 5.24 -4.15 -8.63
C VAL A 86 4.14 -4.60 -9.59
N LYS A 87 3.41 -5.68 -9.30
CA LYS A 87 2.26 -6.10 -10.12
C LYS A 87 1.17 -5.01 -10.17
N PHE A 88 0.90 -4.33 -9.05
CA PHE A 88 -0.04 -3.22 -9.02
C PHE A 88 0.39 -2.02 -9.88
N THR A 89 1.69 -1.76 -10.03
CA THR A 89 2.17 -0.68 -10.93
C THR A 89 1.86 -0.95 -12.42
N GLN A 90 1.66 -2.21 -12.78
CA GLN A 90 1.35 -2.64 -14.14
C GLN A 90 -0.17 -2.68 -14.42
N GLN A 91 -1.01 -2.46 -13.41
CA GLN A 91 -2.47 -2.44 -13.58
C GLN A 91 -2.96 -1.17 -14.29
N LYS A 92 -4.11 -1.28 -14.98
CA LYS A 92 -4.69 -0.19 -15.78
C LYS A 92 -5.29 0.93 -14.92
N ASN A 93 -5.52 0.69 -13.63
CA ASN A 93 -6.13 1.67 -12.74
C ASN A 93 -5.09 2.68 -12.23
N LEU A 94 -5.31 3.96 -12.57
CA LEU A 94 -4.38 5.04 -12.23
C LEU A 94 -4.19 5.20 -10.70
N ILE A 95 -5.24 5.00 -9.91
CA ILE A 95 -5.19 5.19 -8.46
C ILE A 95 -4.37 4.10 -7.79
N GLU A 96 -4.55 2.84 -8.20
CA GLU A 96 -3.76 1.71 -7.71
C GLU A 96 -2.28 1.90 -8.09
N LYS A 97 -2.02 2.37 -9.31
CA LYS A 97 -0.67 2.66 -9.79
C LYS A 97 0.01 3.77 -8.97
N GLN A 98 -0.70 4.86 -8.66
CA GLN A 98 -0.16 5.95 -7.82
C GLN A 98 0.18 5.46 -6.40
N VAL A 99 -0.72 4.71 -5.76
CA VAL A 99 -0.48 4.16 -4.42
C VAL A 99 0.65 3.13 -4.45
N ALA A 100 0.70 2.29 -5.49
CA ALA A 100 1.76 1.31 -5.65
C ALA A 100 3.14 1.97 -5.83
N TYR A 101 3.25 3.05 -6.60
CA TYR A 101 4.52 3.78 -6.70
C TYR A 101 4.95 4.42 -5.38
N LEU A 102 3.99 4.95 -4.59
CA LEU A 102 4.30 5.49 -3.27
C LEU A 102 4.87 4.41 -2.35
N VAL A 103 4.22 3.25 -2.31
CA VAL A 103 4.66 2.10 -1.51
C VAL A 103 6.00 1.56 -2.01
N LEU A 104 6.18 1.48 -3.33
CA LEU A 104 7.42 1.01 -3.95
C LEU A 104 8.60 1.94 -3.63
N GLY A 105 8.40 3.26 -3.66
CA GLY A 105 9.44 4.23 -3.30
C GLY A 105 9.95 4.07 -1.88
N ILE A 106 9.05 3.74 -0.95
CA ILE A 106 9.38 3.50 0.46
C ILE A 106 10.07 2.14 0.65
N LEU A 107 9.59 1.09 -0.03
CA LEU A 107 10.25 -0.23 -0.05
C LEU A 107 11.65 -0.21 -0.67
N LEU A 108 11.87 0.72 -1.61
CA LEU A 108 13.14 0.91 -2.31
C LEU A 108 14.22 1.54 -1.46
N GLU A 109 13.84 2.39 -0.50
CA GLU A 109 14.78 3.07 0.39
C GLU A 109 15.53 2.07 1.32
N GLU A 110 14.95 0.89 1.57
CA GLU A 110 15.59 -0.19 2.34
C GLU A 110 16.53 -1.10 1.51
N LYS A 111 16.54 -1.01 0.17
CA LYS A 111 17.39 -1.84 -0.70
C LYS A 111 18.18 -1.01 -1.70
N ASN A 112 19.49 -0.92 -1.45
CA ASN A 112 20.47 -0.85 -2.53
C ASN A 112 20.29 -2.10 -3.42
N ASP A 113 19.61 -2.00 -4.57
CA ASP A 113 20.06 -2.61 -5.85
C ASP A 113 18.99 -2.52 -6.96
N VAL A 114 19.37 -1.81 -8.03
CA VAL A 114 19.22 -2.06 -9.48
C VAL A 114 17.92 -2.67 -10.06
N GLU A 115 17.24 -3.63 -9.42
CA GLU A 115 16.07 -4.34 -9.97
C GLU A 115 14.81 -3.47 -10.12
N CYS A 116 14.56 -2.55 -9.19
CA CYS A 116 13.43 -1.63 -9.32
C CYS A 116 13.67 -0.51 -10.35
N MET A 117 14.92 -0.10 -10.56
CA MET A 117 15.27 0.91 -11.57
C MET A 117 15.07 0.38 -13.00
N MET A 118 15.38 -0.91 -13.25
CA MET A 118 15.08 -1.56 -14.53
C MET A 118 13.57 -1.64 -14.82
N SER A 119 12.73 -1.78 -13.81
CA SER A 119 11.26 -1.84 -13.99
C SER A 119 10.67 -0.48 -14.40
N ILE A 120 11.32 0.64 -14.02
CA ILE A 120 10.90 2.00 -14.41
C ILE A 120 11.33 2.33 -15.85
N GLY A 121 12.49 1.85 -16.31
CA GLY A 121 12.96 2.03 -17.69
C GLY A 121 12.04 1.41 -18.75
N SER A 122 11.33 0.34 -18.42
CA SER A 122 10.36 -0.33 -19.32
C SER A 122 9.06 0.46 -19.52
N ILE A 123 8.80 1.50 -18.72
CA ILE A 123 7.60 2.36 -18.86
C ILE A 123 7.80 3.46 -19.91
N GLN A 124 9.05 3.72 -20.32
CA GLN A 124 9.40 4.71 -21.36
C GLN A 124 9.49 4.11 -22.78
N ARG A 125 9.05 2.87 -23.01
CA ARG A 125 9.04 2.26 -24.35
C ARG A 125 7.68 1.71 -24.75
#